data_AF-A0A0N4TYF5-F1
#
_entry.id   AF-A0A0N4TYF5-F1
#
_cell.length_a   1.000
_cell.length_b   1.000
_cell.length_c   1.000
_cell.angle_alpha   90.00
_cell.angle_beta   90.00
_cell.angle_gamma   90.00
#
_symmetry.space_group_name_H-M   'P 1'
#
loop_
_entity.id
_entity.type
_entity.pdbx_description
1 polymer ?
#
loop_
_entity_poly.entity_id
_entity_poly.type
_entity_poly.pdbx_seq_one_letter_code
_entity_poly.pdbx_strand_id
1 'polypeptide(L)'
;MSRNTTRNNDEILSSMCHTAMNRRSSRSLLKYGSSDESSIVDKEHLASICTHLCNQLKTIINLLIDFAGDVCDESATARSLLRELEDKVMPFLVNLDIEMASSEKLIRINIDTARISETKVDWLLKFNKCKLEMREILATLSGAVYKDLERVLSLRCRGCCGMIFKKELMLYLYQMKKGTDKLYKEIKLEQTALIR
;
A
#
# COMPACT_ATOMS: atom_id res chain seq x y z
N MET A 1 -69.76 12.13 50.69
CA MET A 1 -70.28 10.75 50.82
C MET A 1 -69.27 9.80 50.19
N SER A 2 -68.98 8.58 50.64
CA SER A 2 -69.13 7.96 51.97
C SER A 2 -68.40 6.60 51.99
N ARG A 3 -67.55 6.33 53.00
CA ARG A 3 -66.95 5.00 53.36
C ARG A 3 -65.87 4.50 52.36
N ASN A 4 -64.73 3.89 52.75
CA ASN A 4 -64.39 2.83 53.74
C ASN A 4 -64.84 1.44 53.23
N THR A 5 -64.15 0.28 53.42
CA THR A 5 -62.89 -0.11 54.12
C THR A 5 -62.47 -1.54 53.64
N THR A 6 -61.25 -2.08 53.77
CA THR A 6 -59.97 -1.58 54.35
C THR A 6 -58.83 -1.70 53.30
N ARG A 7 -57.75 -2.53 53.30
CA ARG A 7 -57.16 -3.49 54.26
C ARG A 7 -55.63 -3.69 54.05
N ASN A 8 -54.87 -3.29 55.07
CA ASN A 8 -53.74 -3.93 55.79
C ASN A 8 -52.93 -5.08 55.13
N ASN A 9 -51.63 -5.25 55.41
CA ASN A 9 -50.62 -4.44 56.14
C ASN A 9 -49.22 -5.03 55.83
N ASP A 10 -48.15 -4.25 56.00
CA ASP A 10 -47.03 -4.49 56.96
C ASP A 10 -45.77 -3.68 56.55
N GLU A 11 -45.04 -3.18 57.56
CA GLU A 11 -43.86 -2.30 57.41
C GLU A 11 -42.55 -3.11 57.53
N ILE A 12 -41.52 -2.55 58.17
CA ILE A 12 -40.22 -3.17 58.56
C ILE A 12 -39.21 -3.24 57.38
N LEU A 13 -38.02 -2.58 57.42
CA LEU A 13 -37.44 -1.75 58.48
C LEU A 13 -36.53 -0.62 57.93
N SER A 14 -36.54 0.49 58.66
CA SER A 14 -35.57 1.60 58.65
C SER A 14 -34.11 1.17 58.84
N SER A 15 -33.15 1.92 58.27
CA SER A 15 -32.07 2.50 59.10
C SER A 15 -31.26 3.62 58.41
N MET A 16 -30.95 4.62 59.24
CA MET A 16 -29.86 5.63 59.25
C MET A 16 -28.50 5.21 58.63
N CYS A 17 -27.51 6.07 58.36
CA CYS A 17 -27.39 7.53 58.11
C CYS A 17 -25.90 7.82 57.71
N HIS A 18 -25.65 9.02 57.16
CA HIS A 18 -24.35 9.72 57.04
C HIS A 18 -23.01 9.02 57.32
N THR A 19 -22.04 9.18 56.39
CA THR A 19 -20.76 9.86 56.70
C THR A 19 -20.08 10.29 55.39
N ALA A 20 -19.62 11.55 55.33
CA ALA A 20 -18.75 12.03 54.25
C ALA A 20 -17.28 11.84 54.63
N MET A 21 -16.47 11.26 53.74
CA MET A 21 -15.02 11.15 53.91
C MET A 21 -14.29 11.66 52.67
N ASN A 22 -13.45 12.67 52.88
CA ASN A 22 -12.72 13.38 51.84
C ASN A 22 -11.44 12.61 51.45
N ARG A 23 -11.26 12.24 50.17
CA ARG A 23 -10.00 11.70 49.64
C ARG A 23 -9.53 12.48 48.42
N ARG A 24 -8.60 13.39 48.66
CA ARG A 24 -7.88 14.19 47.65
C ARG A 24 -6.47 13.62 47.44
N SER A 25 -6.20 12.93 46.33
CA SER A 25 -4.88 12.97 45.63
C SER A 25 -4.86 12.14 44.33
N SER A 26 -4.51 12.84 43.23
CA SER A 26 -3.61 12.41 42.15
C SER A 26 -3.60 10.96 41.63
N ARG A 27 -3.94 10.78 40.34
CA ARG A 27 -2.92 10.63 39.27
C ARG A 27 -3.50 10.67 37.84
N SER A 28 -2.60 10.99 36.90
CA SER A 28 -2.67 10.77 35.44
C SER A 28 -3.95 11.14 34.68
N LEU A 29 -3.86 12.21 33.89
CA LEU A 29 -4.53 12.24 32.58
C LEU A 29 -4.16 10.95 31.81
N LEU A 30 -5.15 10.26 31.24
CA LEU A 30 -4.88 9.38 30.10
C LEU A 30 -4.66 10.24 28.85
N LYS A 31 -3.47 10.86 28.79
CA LYS A 31 -2.94 11.47 27.57
C LYS A 31 -2.65 10.33 26.60
N TYR A 32 -3.66 9.95 25.82
CA TYR A 32 -3.53 8.94 24.78
C TYR A 32 -2.35 9.32 23.89
N GLY A 33 -1.40 8.40 23.72
CA GLY A 33 -0.12 8.72 23.13
C GLY A 33 -0.27 9.15 21.68
N SER A 34 0.00 10.43 21.39
CA SER A 34 0.63 10.79 20.13
C SER A 34 1.99 10.11 20.13
N SER A 35 1.99 8.88 19.60
CA SER A 35 3.16 8.26 19.01
C SER A 35 3.12 8.60 17.53
N ASP A 36 3.18 9.90 17.22
CA ASP A 36 3.62 10.35 15.91
C ASP A 36 5.09 9.95 15.77
N GLU A 37 5.27 8.70 15.34
CA GLU A 37 6.45 8.16 14.65
C GLU A 37 6.66 8.97 13.35
N SER A 38 6.91 10.26 13.52
CA SER A 38 7.45 11.19 12.56
C SER A 38 8.91 10.80 12.33
N SER A 39 9.06 9.62 11.70
CA SER A 39 10.32 9.02 11.33
C SER A 39 10.99 9.93 10.31
N ILE A 40 11.85 10.81 10.85
CA ILE A 40 12.74 11.68 10.10
C ILE A 40 13.61 10.76 9.26
N VAL A 41 13.27 10.64 7.98
CA VAL A 41 13.97 9.73 7.08
C VAL A 41 15.25 10.41 6.61
N ASP A 42 16.37 9.69 6.64
CA ASP A 42 17.59 10.15 5.99
C ASP A 42 17.55 9.84 4.47
N LYS A 43 18.46 10.47 3.71
CA LYS A 43 18.50 10.34 2.25
C LYS A 43 18.88 8.92 1.81
N GLU A 44 19.71 8.21 2.57
CA GLU A 44 20.22 6.87 2.23
C GLU A 44 19.15 5.80 2.40
N HIS A 45 18.43 5.84 3.52
CA HIS A 45 17.29 4.96 3.80
C HIS A 45 16.19 5.13 2.76
N LEU A 46 15.84 6.39 2.41
CA LEU A 46 14.84 6.64 1.38
C LEU A 46 15.32 6.22 -0.03
N ALA A 47 16.59 6.45 -0.36
CA ALA A 47 17.18 5.96 -1.61
C ALA A 47 17.22 4.43 -1.68
N SER A 48 17.42 3.75 -0.54
CA SER A 48 17.38 2.29 -0.42
C SER A 48 15.98 1.75 -0.67
N ILE A 49 14.95 2.31 -0.01
CA ILE A 49 13.53 1.97 -0.25
C ILE A 49 13.18 2.18 -1.73
N CYS A 50 13.53 3.33 -2.31
CA CYS A 50 13.25 3.61 -3.72
C CYS A 50 14.00 2.65 -4.66
N THR A 51 15.24 2.26 -4.33
CA THR A 51 16.01 1.24 -5.09
C THR A 51 15.31 -0.12 -5.06
N HIS A 52 14.86 -0.57 -3.88
CA HIS A 52 14.19 -1.85 -3.66
C HIS A 52 12.87 -1.94 -4.44
N LEU A 53 11.98 -0.95 -4.28
CA LEU A 53 10.70 -0.87 -5.01
C LEU A 53 10.92 -0.81 -6.54
N CYS A 54 11.94 -0.07 -6.98
CA CYS A 54 12.31 0.02 -8.39
C CYS A 54 12.79 -1.34 -8.93
N ASN A 55 13.52 -2.12 -8.14
CA ASN A 55 13.97 -3.46 -8.51
C ASN A 55 12.80 -4.46 -8.55
N GLN A 56 11.88 -4.43 -7.58
CA GLN A 56 10.66 -5.25 -7.60
C GLN A 56 9.82 -4.96 -8.85
N LEU A 57 9.66 -3.69 -9.24
CA LEU A 57 9.05 -3.31 -10.51
C LEU A 57 9.77 -3.93 -11.72
N LYS A 58 11.11 -3.84 -11.81
CA LYS A 58 11.85 -4.46 -12.92
C LYS A 58 11.63 -5.97 -12.98
N THR A 59 11.65 -6.65 -11.83
CA THR A 59 11.43 -8.10 -11.75
C THR A 59 10.06 -8.47 -12.32
N ILE A 60 8.98 -7.82 -11.89
CA ILE A 60 7.63 -8.16 -12.37
C ILE A 60 7.39 -7.72 -13.83
N ILE A 61 8.00 -6.61 -14.28
CA ILE A 61 7.93 -6.20 -15.70
C ILE A 61 8.64 -7.21 -16.60
N ASN A 62 9.81 -7.71 -16.22
CA ASN A 62 10.51 -8.75 -16.98
C ASN A 62 9.71 -10.05 -16.98
N LEU A 63 9.27 -10.52 -15.81
CA LEU A 63 8.43 -11.71 -15.69
C LEU A 63 7.18 -11.62 -16.58
N LEU A 64 6.50 -10.48 -16.64
CA LEU A 64 5.33 -10.29 -17.50
C LEU A 64 5.65 -10.11 -18.99
N ILE A 65 6.89 -9.76 -19.36
CA ILE A 65 7.36 -9.83 -20.77
C ILE A 65 7.58 -11.29 -21.16
N ASP A 66 8.30 -12.05 -20.33
CA ASP A 66 8.67 -13.43 -20.60
C ASP A 66 7.41 -14.32 -20.63
N PHE A 67 6.52 -14.14 -19.65
CA PHE A 67 5.21 -14.79 -19.56
C PHE A 67 4.26 -14.40 -20.72
N ALA A 68 4.34 -13.16 -21.23
CA ALA A 68 3.61 -12.79 -22.45
C ALA A 68 4.18 -13.51 -23.69
N GLY A 69 5.49 -13.78 -23.73
CA GLY A 69 6.13 -14.67 -24.71
C GLY A 69 5.56 -16.08 -24.64
N ASP A 70 5.55 -16.71 -23.46
CA ASP A 70 5.02 -18.07 -23.24
C ASP A 70 3.57 -18.25 -23.74
N VAL A 71 2.73 -17.23 -23.57
CA VAL A 71 1.34 -17.22 -24.09
C VAL A 71 1.27 -17.03 -25.61
N CYS A 72 2.24 -16.34 -26.23
CA CYS A 72 2.31 -16.19 -27.69
C CYS A 72 2.82 -17.46 -28.37
N ASP A 73 3.86 -18.07 -27.81
CA ASP A 73 4.55 -19.24 -28.38
C ASP A 73 3.88 -20.58 -27.99
N GLU A 74 2.84 -20.53 -27.14
CA GLU A 74 2.10 -21.68 -26.58
C GLU A 74 3.00 -22.70 -25.85
N SER A 75 4.09 -22.21 -25.26
CA SER A 75 5.13 -23.02 -24.57
C SER A 75 4.59 -23.81 -23.37
N ALA A 76 3.53 -23.31 -22.74
CA ALA A 76 2.87 -23.91 -21.60
C ALA A 76 1.34 -23.82 -21.72
N THR A 77 0.63 -24.71 -21.02
CA THR A 77 -0.84 -24.74 -21.13
C THR A 77 -1.47 -23.45 -20.56
N ALA A 78 -2.54 -22.97 -21.19
CA ALA A 78 -3.27 -21.81 -20.67
C ALA A 78 -3.73 -21.99 -19.21
N ARG A 79 -3.98 -23.23 -18.75
CA ARG A 79 -4.40 -23.53 -17.37
C ARG A 79 -3.26 -23.45 -16.36
N SER A 80 -2.04 -23.86 -16.73
CA SER A 80 -0.86 -23.67 -15.87
C SER A 80 -0.46 -22.19 -15.80
N LEU A 81 -0.50 -21.49 -16.93
CA LEU A 81 -0.20 -20.05 -16.99
C LEU A 81 -1.26 -19.22 -16.23
N LEU A 82 -2.55 -19.55 -16.33
CA LEU A 82 -3.60 -18.85 -15.55
C LEU A 82 -3.36 -18.99 -14.05
N ARG A 83 -3.02 -20.20 -13.56
CA ARG A 83 -2.66 -20.40 -12.15
C ARG A 83 -1.40 -19.66 -11.74
N GLU A 84 -0.37 -19.60 -12.58
CA GLU A 84 0.83 -18.78 -12.30
C GLU A 84 0.47 -17.29 -12.15
N LEU A 85 -0.46 -16.79 -12.96
CA LEU A 85 -0.97 -15.42 -12.88
C LEU A 85 -1.77 -15.18 -11.59
N GLU A 86 -2.65 -16.11 -11.22
CA GLU A 86 -3.50 -16.06 -10.02
C GLU A 86 -2.72 -16.28 -8.71
N ASP A 87 -1.90 -17.34 -8.63
CA ASP A 87 -1.22 -17.81 -7.42
C ASP A 87 0.11 -17.08 -7.13
N LYS A 88 0.75 -16.45 -8.13
CA LYS A 88 2.06 -15.78 -7.97
C LYS A 88 2.03 -14.30 -8.35
N VAL A 89 1.57 -13.96 -9.55
CA VAL A 89 1.64 -12.58 -10.06
C VAL A 89 0.71 -11.65 -9.27
N MET A 90 -0.55 -12.04 -9.04
CA MET A 90 -1.50 -11.21 -8.29
C MET A 90 -1.01 -10.93 -6.84
N PRO A 91 -0.59 -11.94 -6.03
CA PRO A 91 0.01 -11.67 -4.72
C PRO A 91 1.25 -10.77 -4.76
N PHE A 92 2.13 -10.91 -5.77
CA PHE A 92 3.29 -10.03 -5.91
C PHE A 92 2.87 -8.57 -6.16
N LEU A 93 1.92 -8.33 -7.07
CA LEU A 93 1.41 -6.99 -7.37
C LEU A 93 0.72 -6.35 -6.15
N VAL A 94 -0.05 -7.12 -5.38
CA VAL A 94 -0.72 -6.64 -4.16
C VAL A 94 0.30 -6.29 -3.07
N ASN A 95 1.30 -7.14 -2.82
CA ASN A 95 2.35 -6.85 -1.83
C ASN A 95 3.16 -5.61 -2.22
N LEU A 96 3.53 -5.49 -3.50
CA LEU A 96 4.23 -4.31 -4.01
C LEU A 96 3.40 -3.04 -3.87
N ASP A 97 2.07 -3.09 -4.06
CA ASP A 97 1.19 -1.93 -3.85
C ASP A 97 1.16 -1.47 -2.38
N ILE A 98 1.21 -2.42 -1.44
CA ILE A 98 1.26 -2.16 0.01
C ILE A 98 2.62 -1.56 0.42
N GLU A 99 3.74 -2.12 -0.06
CA GLU A 99 5.08 -1.55 0.15
C GLU A 99 5.17 -0.14 -0.48
N MET A 100 4.57 0.06 -1.65
CA MET A 100 4.50 1.36 -2.30
C MET A 100 3.66 2.38 -1.52
N ALA A 101 2.46 2.03 -1.04
CA ALA A 101 1.63 2.91 -0.23
C ALA A 101 2.31 3.31 1.09
N SER A 102 3.06 2.37 1.70
CA SER A 102 3.80 2.61 2.93
C SER A 102 4.94 3.62 2.73
N SER A 103 5.72 3.48 1.65
CA SER A 103 6.79 4.43 1.30
C SER A 103 6.26 5.82 0.91
N GLU A 104 5.10 5.90 0.25
CA GLU A 104 4.45 7.17 -0.08
C GLU A 104 3.97 7.92 1.16
N LYS A 105 3.43 7.22 2.15
CA LYS A 105 3.07 7.80 3.45
C LYS A 105 4.30 8.37 4.16
N LEU A 106 5.42 7.66 4.16
CA LEU A 106 6.68 8.10 4.76
C LEU A 106 7.24 9.38 4.10
N ILE A 107 7.26 9.42 2.76
CA ILE A 107 7.69 10.61 2.01
C ILE A 107 6.79 11.80 2.31
N ARG A 108 5.46 11.61 2.25
CA ARG A 108 4.50 12.70 2.51
C ARG A 108 4.68 13.27 3.92
N ILE A 109 4.78 12.43 4.96
CA ILE A 109 5.04 12.89 6.34
C ILE A 109 6.34 13.72 6.42
N ASN A 110 7.40 13.30 5.73
CA ASN A 110 8.67 14.02 5.74
C ASN A 110 8.64 15.34 4.92
N ILE A 111 7.75 15.47 3.93
CA ILE A 111 7.48 16.72 3.21
C ILE A 111 6.62 17.66 4.06
N ASP A 112 5.50 17.17 4.60
CA ASP A 112 4.53 17.94 5.39
C ASP A 112 5.14 18.52 6.68
N THR A 113 6.22 17.90 7.20
CA THR A 113 6.97 18.35 8.38
C THR A 113 8.25 19.13 8.06
N ALA A 114 8.61 19.30 6.79
CA ALA A 114 9.79 20.07 6.39
C ALA A 114 9.52 21.57 6.29
N ARG A 115 10.45 22.40 6.75
CA ARG A 115 10.46 23.83 6.41
C ARG A 115 11.02 23.99 5.00
N ILE A 116 10.43 24.89 4.22
CA ILE A 116 10.83 25.18 2.83
C ILE A 116 12.32 25.59 2.71
N SER A 117 12.92 26.11 3.79
CA SER A 117 14.34 26.48 3.87
C SER A 117 15.30 25.30 4.12
N GLU A 118 14.81 24.07 4.32
CA GLU A 118 15.65 22.90 4.56
C GLU A 118 16.06 22.23 3.24
N THR A 119 17.38 22.00 3.07
CA THR A 119 17.96 21.31 1.89
C THR A 119 17.44 19.88 1.69
N LYS A 120 16.72 19.30 2.67
CA LYS A 120 16.05 18.01 2.52
C LYS A 120 14.84 18.05 1.59
N VAL A 121 14.19 19.20 1.44
CA VAL A 121 12.99 19.36 0.59
C VAL A 121 13.30 18.99 -0.86
N ASP A 122 14.44 19.43 -1.39
CA ASP A 122 14.84 19.17 -2.78
C ASP A 122 14.91 17.68 -3.11
N TRP A 123 15.51 16.86 -2.23
CA TRP A 123 15.61 15.42 -2.49
C TRP A 123 14.33 14.67 -2.12
N LEU A 124 13.56 15.12 -1.12
CA LEU A 124 12.22 14.57 -0.85
C LEU A 124 11.30 14.73 -2.06
N LEU A 125 11.28 15.90 -2.70
CA LEU A 125 10.48 16.16 -3.90
C LEU A 125 10.93 15.29 -5.09
N LYS A 126 12.24 15.06 -5.27
CA LYS A 126 12.76 14.15 -6.31
C LYS A 126 12.34 12.70 -6.07
N PHE A 127 12.48 12.17 -4.85
CA PHE A 127 12.02 10.81 -4.55
C PHE A 127 10.50 10.69 -4.66
N ASN A 128 9.74 11.71 -4.25
CA ASN A 128 8.28 11.77 -4.44
C ASN A 128 7.92 11.67 -5.94
N LYS A 129 8.61 12.41 -6.82
CA LYS A 129 8.42 12.32 -8.28
C LYS A 129 8.73 10.92 -8.80
N CYS A 130 9.85 10.33 -8.40
CA CYS A 130 10.21 8.96 -8.79
C CYS A 130 9.13 7.96 -8.33
N LYS A 131 8.57 8.16 -7.14
CA LYS A 131 7.51 7.34 -6.55
C LYS A 131 6.16 7.46 -7.26
N LEU A 132 5.81 8.64 -7.78
CA LEU A 132 4.63 8.81 -8.63
C LEU A 132 4.79 8.06 -9.97
N GLU A 133 5.93 8.22 -10.65
CA GLU A 133 6.22 7.46 -11.88
C GLU A 133 6.20 5.93 -11.63
N MET A 134 6.67 5.45 -10.47
CA MET A 134 6.52 4.03 -10.08
C MET A 134 5.06 3.59 -9.88
N ARG A 135 4.21 4.45 -9.30
CA ARG A 135 2.80 4.12 -9.05
C ARG A 135 1.99 4.07 -10.34
N GLU A 136 2.27 4.94 -11.31
CA GLU A 136 1.68 4.88 -12.66
C GLU A 136 2.03 3.57 -13.39
N ILE A 137 3.30 3.14 -13.29
CA ILE A 137 3.75 1.84 -13.79
C ILE A 137 3.00 0.69 -13.10
N LEU A 138 2.91 0.70 -11.76
CA LEU A 138 2.21 -0.36 -11.01
C LEU A 138 0.71 -0.43 -11.35
N ALA A 139 0.03 0.71 -11.45
CA ALA A 139 -1.38 0.78 -11.85
C ALA A 139 -1.60 0.29 -13.30
N THR A 140 -0.62 0.46 -14.18
CA THR A 140 -0.67 -0.08 -15.55
C THR A 140 -0.48 -1.61 -15.56
N LEU A 141 0.40 -2.13 -14.71
CA LEU A 141 0.65 -3.57 -14.53
C LEU A 141 -0.58 -4.29 -13.97
N SER A 142 -1.10 -3.86 -12.81
CA SER A 142 -2.27 -4.47 -12.16
C SER A 142 -3.60 -4.14 -12.84
N GLY A 143 -3.66 -3.03 -13.57
CA GLY A 143 -4.82 -2.58 -14.35
C GLY A 143 -4.87 -3.18 -15.74
N ALA A 144 -4.13 -2.59 -16.68
CA ALA A 144 -4.29 -2.84 -18.12
C ALA A 144 -3.63 -4.15 -18.58
N VAL A 145 -2.44 -4.47 -18.06
CA VAL A 145 -1.69 -5.66 -18.46
C VAL A 145 -2.29 -6.92 -17.83
N TYR A 146 -2.41 -6.99 -16.50
CA TYR A 146 -2.91 -8.17 -15.79
C TYR A 146 -4.26 -8.65 -16.34
N LYS A 147 -5.24 -7.74 -16.48
CA LYS A 147 -6.59 -8.06 -16.95
C LYS A 147 -6.63 -8.54 -18.40
N ASP A 148 -5.63 -8.22 -19.22
CA ASP A 148 -5.56 -8.71 -20.60
C ASP A 148 -4.89 -10.09 -20.70
N LEU A 149 -3.87 -10.34 -19.86
CA LEU A 149 -3.30 -11.68 -19.65
C LEU A 149 -4.38 -12.66 -19.14
N GLU A 150 -5.06 -12.27 -18.05
CA GLU A 150 -6.16 -12.99 -17.42
C GLU A 150 -7.30 -13.27 -18.42
N ARG A 151 -7.71 -12.27 -19.21
CA ARG A 151 -8.73 -12.41 -20.27
C ARG A 151 -8.33 -13.47 -21.30
N VAL A 152 -7.13 -13.38 -21.86
CA VAL A 152 -6.68 -14.33 -22.91
C VAL A 152 -6.59 -15.74 -22.36
N LEU A 153 -5.96 -15.90 -21.19
CA LEU A 153 -5.79 -17.21 -20.55
C LEU A 153 -7.14 -17.81 -20.13
N SER A 154 -8.02 -17.04 -19.50
CA SER A 154 -9.38 -17.48 -19.12
C SER A 154 -10.20 -17.96 -20.31
N LEU A 155 -10.09 -17.30 -21.47
CA LEU A 155 -10.82 -17.69 -22.68
C LEU A 155 -10.19 -18.93 -23.33
N ARG A 156 -8.85 -19.02 -23.43
CA ARG A 156 -8.17 -20.24 -23.90
C ARG A 156 -8.49 -21.44 -22.99
N CYS A 157 -8.56 -21.26 -21.67
CA CYS A 157 -8.97 -22.29 -20.70
C CYS A 157 -10.41 -22.80 -20.89
N ARG A 158 -11.28 -22.02 -21.55
CA ARG A 158 -12.65 -22.39 -21.91
C ARG A 158 -12.76 -22.98 -23.32
N GLY A 159 -11.65 -23.17 -24.02
CA GLY A 159 -11.60 -23.69 -25.39
C GLY A 159 -11.71 -22.63 -26.49
N CYS A 160 -11.61 -21.34 -26.19
CA CYS A 160 -11.60 -20.29 -27.21
C CYS A 160 -10.22 -20.24 -27.92
N CYS A 161 -10.15 -20.77 -29.14
CA CYS A 161 -8.97 -20.67 -30.00
C CYS A 161 -8.75 -19.24 -30.54
N GLY A 162 -7.53 -18.93 -31.00
CA GLY A 162 -7.21 -17.66 -31.65
C GLY A 162 -7.18 -16.42 -30.73
N MET A 163 -7.24 -16.62 -29.41
CA MET A 163 -7.25 -15.52 -28.44
C MET A 163 -5.87 -14.87 -28.31
N ILE A 164 -5.78 -13.59 -28.71
CA ILE A 164 -4.58 -12.74 -28.63
C ILE A 164 -4.74 -11.58 -27.65
N PHE A 165 -3.61 -11.00 -27.25
CA PHE A 165 -3.54 -9.77 -26.47
C PHE A 165 -4.01 -8.54 -27.26
N LYS A 166 -4.35 -7.47 -26.55
CA LYS A 166 -4.44 -6.12 -27.11
C LYS A 166 -3.08 -5.70 -27.67
N LYS A 167 -3.09 -5.00 -28.81
CA LYS A 167 -1.88 -4.50 -29.49
C LYS A 167 -0.98 -3.64 -28.58
N GLU A 168 -1.57 -3.01 -27.57
CA GLU A 168 -0.90 -2.09 -26.64
C GLU A 168 -0.13 -2.81 -25.52
N LEU A 169 -0.43 -4.09 -25.21
CA LEU A 169 0.14 -4.79 -24.05
C LEU A 169 1.68 -4.85 -24.09
N MET A 170 2.24 -5.28 -25.22
CA MET A 170 3.70 -5.33 -25.40
C MET A 170 4.32 -3.92 -25.42
N LEU A 171 3.61 -2.93 -25.98
CA LEU A 171 4.05 -1.54 -26.01
C LEU A 171 4.14 -0.96 -24.60
N TYR A 172 3.14 -1.19 -23.74
CA TYR A 172 3.17 -0.83 -22.32
C TYR A 172 4.33 -1.53 -21.60
N LEU A 173 4.50 -2.84 -21.76
CA LEU A 173 5.57 -3.58 -21.09
C LEU A 173 6.98 -3.06 -21.47
N TYR A 174 7.25 -2.80 -22.77
CA TYR A 174 8.52 -2.22 -23.20
C TYR A 174 8.70 -0.75 -22.78
N GLN A 175 7.63 0.05 -22.72
CA GLN A 175 7.69 1.42 -22.19
C GLN A 175 7.98 1.43 -20.70
N MET A 176 7.29 0.60 -19.92
CA MET A 176 7.51 0.46 -18.48
C MET A 176 8.91 -0.03 -18.16
N LYS A 177 9.44 -1.03 -18.90
CA LYS A 177 10.84 -1.49 -18.74
C LYS A 177 11.84 -0.34 -18.90
N LYS A 178 11.71 0.46 -19.97
CA LYS A 178 12.54 1.66 -20.21
C LYS A 178 12.35 2.73 -19.13
N GLY A 179 11.12 2.97 -18.67
CA GLY A 179 10.79 3.89 -17.59
C GLY A 179 11.44 3.49 -16.27
N THR A 180 11.34 2.23 -15.88
CA THR A 180 11.98 1.71 -14.66
C THR A 180 13.51 1.68 -14.76
N ASP A 181 14.08 1.49 -15.95
CA ASP A 181 15.53 1.65 -16.18
C ASP A 181 16.00 3.11 -16.07
N LYS A 182 15.18 4.09 -16.47
CA LYS A 182 15.41 5.53 -16.23
C LYS A 182 15.32 5.86 -14.74
N LEU A 183 14.23 5.48 -14.08
CA LEU A 183 14.00 5.74 -12.65
C LEU A 183 15.13 5.19 -11.78
N TYR A 184 15.59 3.96 -12.05
CA TYR A 184 16.72 3.37 -11.33
C TYR A 184 17.99 4.22 -11.41
N LYS A 185 18.27 4.83 -12.58
CA LYS A 185 19.43 5.72 -12.76
C LYS A 185 19.24 7.04 -12.01
N GLU A 186 18.05 7.63 -12.05
CA GLU A 186 17.71 8.86 -11.33
C GLU A 186 17.85 8.67 -9.80
N ILE A 187 17.34 7.55 -9.26
CA ILE A 187 17.49 7.17 -7.85
C ILE A 187 18.97 6.97 -7.46
N LYS A 188 19.76 6.31 -8.33
CA LYS A 188 21.20 6.10 -8.07
C LYS A 188 22.01 7.39 -8.15
N LEU A 189 21.65 8.32 -9.04
CA LEU A 189 22.27 9.65 -9.10
C LEU A 189 21.98 10.46 -7.83
N GLU A 190 20.74 10.45 -7.32
CA GLU A 190 20.43 11.10 -6.05
C GLU A 190 21.10 10.43 -4.85
N GLN A 191 21.29 9.10 -4.88
CA GLN A 191 22.07 8.42 -3.86
C GLN A 191 23.56 8.81 -3.90
N THR A 192 24.19 8.90 -5.07
CA THR A 192 25.61 9.28 -5.18
C THR A 192 25.86 10.78 -5.00
N ALA A 193 24.82 11.62 -5.10
CA ALA A 193 24.86 13.05 -4.77
C ALA A 193 24.97 13.35 -3.24
N LEU A 194 25.47 12.40 -2.45
CA LEU A 194 25.88 12.56 -1.05
C LEU A 194 27.35 12.98 -0.88
N ILE A 195 28.14 12.97 -1.97
CA ILE A 195 29.61 13.15 -1.94
C ILE A 195 30.03 14.54 -2.48
N ARG A 196 29.22 15.58 -2.20
CA ARG A 196 29.48 16.99 -2.52
C ARG A 196 28.81 17.92 -1.52
#